data_AF-A0A380H3G9-F1
#
_entry.id   AF-A0A380H3G9-F1
#
_cell.length_a   1.000
_cell.length_b   1.000
_cell.length_c   1.000
_cell.angle_alpha   90.00
_cell.angle_beta   90.00
_cell.angle_gamma   90.00
#
_symmetry.space_group_name_H-M   'P 1'
#
loop_
_entity.id
_entity.type
_entity.pdbx_description
1 polymer ?
#
loop_
_entity_poly.entity_id
_entity_poly.type
_entity_poly.pdbx_seq_one_letter_code
_entity_poly.pdbx_strand_id
1 'polypeptide(L)'
;MNKRWWKEAVAYQVYPRSFNDSNDDGIGDLPGLIDKLDYLKDLGIDIIWLSAMYRSPNDDNDYDISNYKEIIDELGTMNDFDQLLENHYQRGIKLILDLVVNHTSDKHPWFIESKSSTDSPKRDWYICADPKADGSEPNNWESIFNGSTWTFDKNTQQYYFYLFSKKQPDLNWNNPEVRKAVFEMMNWWFEKGIDGFRVDAITHIKKTFEAGDLPVPPGKTYALDTNQPGIQTWLQEMKDNSLSHYDRWRSQRGNSR
;
A
#
# COMPACT_ATOMS: atom_id res chain seq x y z
N MET A 1 -15.19 8.26 29.12
CA MET A 1 -14.33 8.05 27.94
C MET A 1 -14.64 6.67 27.38
N ASN A 2 -15.04 6.56 26.11
CA ASN A 2 -15.21 5.26 25.46
C ASN A 2 -13.84 4.58 25.38
N LYS A 3 -13.67 3.44 26.05
CA LYS A 3 -12.47 2.61 25.93
C LYS A 3 -12.36 2.14 24.47
N ARG A 4 -11.18 2.33 23.86
CA ARG A 4 -10.87 1.84 22.51
C ARG A 4 -9.85 0.73 22.65
N TRP A 5 -10.15 -0.46 22.13
CA TRP A 5 -9.33 -1.66 22.31
C TRP A 5 -7.87 -1.45 21.87
N TRP A 6 -7.65 -0.75 20.75
CA TRP A 6 -6.32 -0.51 20.19
C TRP A 6 -5.44 0.41 21.05
N LYS A 7 -6.00 1.14 22.04
CA LYS A 7 -5.21 1.96 22.97
C LYS A 7 -4.52 1.15 24.07
N GLU A 8 -5.05 -0.05 24.36
CA GLU A 8 -4.56 -0.94 25.41
C GLU A 8 -3.84 -2.17 24.80
N ALA A 9 -3.81 -2.27 23.46
CA ALA A 9 -3.32 -3.43 22.74
C ALA A 9 -1.79 -3.43 22.55
N VAL A 10 -1.19 -4.61 22.57
CA VAL A 10 0.21 -4.85 22.19
C VAL A 10 0.26 -5.42 20.78
N ALA A 11 0.95 -4.72 19.87
CA ALA A 11 1.15 -5.15 18.50
C ALA A 11 2.51 -5.83 18.30
N TYR A 12 2.52 -6.89 17.49
CA TYR A 12 3.71 -7.59 17.03
C TYR A 12 3.77 -7.50 15.51
N GLN A 13 4.86 -6.92 14.99
CA GLN A 13 5.08 -6.86 13.56
C GLN A 13 5.69 -8.18 13.07
N VAL A 14 5.09 -8.75 12.04
CA VAL A 14 5.61 -9.91 11.31
C VAL A 14 6.11 -9.45 9.95
N TYR A 15 7.40 -9.67 9.69
CA TYR A 15 7.96 -9.63 8.36
C TYR A 15 8.01 -11.07 7.83
N PRO A 16 7.07 -11.48 6.95
CA PRO A 16 6.76 -12.89 6.73
C PRO A 16 7.95 -13.70 6.22
N ARG A 17 8.68 -13.16 5.24
CA ARG A 17 9.86 -13.78 4.60
C ARG A 17 10.97 -14.20 5.57
N SER A 18 11.03 -13.63 6.76
CA SER A 18 12.07 -13.95 7.76
C SER A 18 11.50 -14.40 9.09
N PHE A 19 10.21 -14.74 9.15
CA PHE A 19 9.56 -15.10 10.41
C PHE A 19 9.64 -16.60 10.69
N ASN A 20 9.05 -17.43 9.83
CA ASN A 20 9.08 -18.88 9.96
C ASN A 20 8.80 -19.52 8.60
N ASP A 21 9.74 -20.34 8.13
CA ASP A 21 9.64 -21.12 6.89
C ASP A 21 9.02 -22.49 7.21
N SER A 22 7.92 -22.84 6.55
CA SER A 22 7.19 -24.09 6.77
C SER A 22 7.44 -25.15 5.70
N ASN A 23 8.06 -24.76 4.58
CA ASN A 23 8.21 -25.61 3.39
C ASN A 23 9.69 -25.91 3.04
N ASP A 24 10.63 -25.37 3.82
CA ASP A 24 12.08 -25.52 3.73
C ASP A 24 12.70 -24.92 2.44
N ASP A 25 12.08 -23.92 1.83
CA ASP A 25 12.61 -23.19 0.66
C ASP A 25 13.57 -22.03 1.02
N GLY A 26 13.71 -21.72 2.30
CA GLY A 26 14.54 -20.66 2.84
C GLY A 26 13.81 -19.32 3.04
N ILE A 27 12.50 -19.27 2.80
CA ILE A 27 11.66 -18.08 2.90
C ILE A 27 10.51 -18.35 3.86
N GLY A 28 10.30 -17.46 4.83
CA GLY A 28 9.15 -17.57 5.71
C GLY A 28 7.83 -17.31 4.98
N ASP A 29 6.77 -18.03 5.35
CA ASP A 29 5.51 -18.09 4.61
C ASP A 29 4.27 -18.00 5.52
N LEU A 30 3.07 -17.92 4.94
CA LEU A 30 1.82 -17.82 5.71
C LEU A 30 1.54 -19.06 6.57
N PRO A 31 1.71 -20.31 6.09
CA PRO A 31 1.56 -21.48 6.95
C PRO A 31 2.56 -21.47 8.11
N GLY A 32 3.79 -21.00 7.90
CA GLY A 32 4.78 -20.83 8.95
C GLY A 32 4.37 -19.79 9.99
N LEU A 33 3.69 -18.71 9.60
CA LEU A 33 3.06 -17.80 10.56
C LEU A 33 1.95 -18.49 11.36
N ILE A 34 1.10 -19.29 10.70
CA ILE A 34 0.03 -20.05 11.35
C ILE A 34 0.60 -20.98 12.44
N ASP A 35 1.70 -21.68 12.15
CA ASP A 35 2.38 -22.58 13.09
C ASP A 35 2.89 -21.88 14.36
N LYS A 36 3.13 -20.57 14.30
CA LYS A 36 3.62 -19.78 15.44
C LYS A 36 2.53 -18.98 16.15
N LEU A 37 1.27 -19.09 15.76
CA LEU A 37 0.20 -18.33 16.41
C LEU A 37 0.03 -18.69 17.89
N ASP A 38 0.29 -19.94 18.29
CA ASP A 38 0.27 -20.32 19.72
C ASP A 38 1.43 -19.68 20.50
N TYR A 39 2.62 -19.63 19.92
CA TYR A 39 3.74 -18.87 20.49
C TYR A 39 3.39 -17.38 20.66
N LEU A 40 2.79 -16.76 19.64
CA LEU A 40 2.40 -15.35 19.70
C LEU A 40 1.31 -15.11 20.75
N LYS A 41 0.36 -16.03 20.88
CA LYS A 41 -0.65 -15.99 21.94
C LYS A 41 -0.01 -16.10 23.33
N ASP A 42 0.92 -17.03 23.53
CA ASP A 42 1.62 -17.22 24.80
C ASP A 42 2.50 -16.02 25.16
N LEU A 43 3.07 -15.34 24.16
CA LEU A 43 3.76 -14.06 24.33
C LEU A 43 2.83 -12.94 24.83
N GLY A 44 1.51 -13.08 24.61
CA GLY A 44 0.49 -12.18 25.13
C GLY A 44 0.17 -10.99 24.22
N ILE A 45 0.38 -11.13 22.90
CA ILE A 45 0.09 -10.05 21.95
C ILE A 45 -1.42 -9.98 21.64
N ASP A 46 -1.90 -8.79 21.29
CA ASP A 46 -3.28 -8.57 20.87
C ASP A 46 -3.42 -8.42 19.35
N ILE A 47 -2.37 -7.93 18.68
CA ILE A 47 -2.38 -7.60 17.24
C ILE A 47 -1.16 -8.16 16.55
N ILE A 48 -1.37 -8.85 15.43
CA ILE A 48 -0.36 -9.10 14.40
C ILE A 48 -0.49 -7.98 13.37
N TRP A 49 0.60 -7.25 13.15
CA TRP A 49 0.79 -6.45 11.94
C TRP A 49 1.59 -7.27 10.94
N LEU A 50 0.93 -7.75 9.89
CA LEU A 50 1.58 -8.47 8.81
C LEU A 50 2.07 -7.45 7.77
N SER A 51 3.38 -7.47 7.53
CA SER A 51 4.00 -6.67 6.46
C SER A 51 3.47 -7.08 5.07
N ALA A 52 3.76 -6.29 4.03
CA ALA A 52 3.26 -6.54 2.68
C ALA A 52 3.41 -8.01 2.24
N MET A 53 2.30 -8.60 1.78
CA MET A 53 2.22 -9.98 1.28
C MET A 53 1.57 -10.08 -0.10
N TYR A 54 1.22 -8.93 -0.68
CA TYR A 54 0.52 -8.83 -1.94
C TYR A 54 1.42 -9.23 -3.10
N ARG A 55 0.83 -9.69 -4.20
CA ARG A 55 1.60 -10.01 -5.40
C ARG A 55 2.43 -8.81 -5.85
N SER A 56 3.74 -8.99 -5.92
CA SER A 56 4.72 -7.95 -6.24
C SER A 56 5.86 -8.53 -7.07
N PRO A 57 6.50 -7.75 -7.96
CA PRO A 57 7.78 -8.14 -8.57
C PRO A 57 8.97 -7.91 -7.62
N ASN A 58 8.73 -7.44 -6.39
CA ASN A 58 9.69 -7.32 -5.30
C ASN A 58 10.89 -6.42 -5.64
N ASP A 59 10.62 -5.23 -6.21
CA ASP A 59 11.63 -4.19 -6.41
C ASP A 59 11.96 -3.46 -5.09
N ASP A 60 10.99 -3.38 -4.18
CA ASP A 60 11.09 -2.68 -2.90
C ASP A 60 10.47 -3.50 -1.76
N ASN A 61 10.95 -4.74 -1.55
CA ASN A 61 10.52 -5.62 -0.46
C ASN A 61 8.99 -5.77 -0.37
N ASP A 62 8.36 -6.02 -1.53
CA ASP A 62 6.91 -6.20 -1.73
C ASP A 62 6.04 -4.92 -1.58
N TYR A 63 6.62 -3.74 -1.35
CA TYR A 63 5.88 -2.47 -1.32
C TYR A 63 5.49 -1.97 -2.73
N ASP A 64 6.09 -2.51 -3.78
CA ASP A 64 5.67 -2.31 -5.18
C ASP A 64 4.58 -3.32 -5.57
N ILE A 65 3.32 -3.05 -5.20
CA ILE A 65 2.21 -4.01 -5.36
C ILE A 65 1.73 -4.06 -6.82
N SER A 66 1.70 -5.27 -7.41
CA SER A 66 1.17 -5.53 -8.76
C SER A 66 -0.26 -6.08 -8.77
N ASN A 67 -0.73 -6.68 -7.68
CA ASN A 67 -2.13 -7.03 -7.48
C ASN A 67 -2.51 -7.03 -5.99
N TYR A 68 -3.40 -6.11 -5.61
CA TYR A 68 -3.87 -5.95 -4.22
C TYR A 68 -4.70 -7.11 -3.67
N LYS A 69 -5.18 -8.03 -4.50
CA LYS A 69 -6.10 -9.13 -4.11
C LYS A 69 -5.50 -10.51 -4.33
N GLU A 70 -4.20 -10.59 -4.58
CA GLU A 70 -3.45 -11.83 -4.68
C GLU A 70 -2.29 -11.81 -3.69
N ILE A 71 -1.98 -12.98 -3.14
CA ILE A 71 -0.80 -13.19 -2.29
C ILE A 71 0.40 -13.42 -3.22
N ILE A 72 1.59 -12.96 -2.84
CA ILE A 72 2.81 -13.30 -3.57
C ILE A 72 3.10 -14.80 -3.43
N ASP A 73 3.44 -15.44 -4.56
CA ASP A 73 3.49 -16.91 -4.67
C ASP A 73 4.42 -17.55 -3.62
N GLU A 74 5.50 -16.87 -3.24
CA GLU A 74 6.51 -17.30 -2.26
C GLU A 74 5.96 -17.37 -0.82
N LEU A 75 4.92 -16.60 -0.50
CA LEU A 75 4.33 -16.59 0.85
C LEU A 75 3.15 -17.55 0.98
N GLY A 76 2.70 -18.14 -0.13
CA GLY A 76 1.58 -19.08 -0.18
C GLY A 76 0.38 -18.56 -0.96
N THR A 77 -0.81 -19.06 -0.63
CA THR A 77 -2.03 -18.84 -1.40
C THR A 77 -3.08 -18.03 -0.64
N MET A 78 -4.12 -17.58 -1.35
CA MET A 78 -5.28 -16.97 -0.70
C MET A 78 -5.99 -17.93 0.28
N ASN A 79 -5.92 -19.24 0.03
CA ASN A 79 -6.46 -20.24 0.94
C ASN A 79 -5.64 -20.33 2.24
N ASP A 80 -4.32 -20.16 2.17
CA ASP A 80 -3.47 -20.09 3.37
C ASP A 80 -3.74 -18.81 4.16
N PHE A 81 -3.99 -17.69 3.46
CA PHE A 81 -4.45 -16.47 4.11
C PHE A 81 -5.83 -16.63 4.78
N ASP A 82 -6.77 -17.35 4.15
CA ASP A 82 -8.06 -17.67 4.77
C ASP A 82 -7.91 -18.54 6.02
N GLN A 83 -6.98 -19.49 6.02
CA GLN A 83 -6.64 -20.26 7.21
C GLN A 83 -6.02 -19.39 8.30
N LEU A 84 -5.15 -18.44 7.94
CA LEU A 84 -4.61 -17.46 8.88
C LEU A 84 -5.72 -16.65 9.53
N LEU A 85 -6.69 -16.16 8.73
CA LEU A 85 -7.87 -15.43 9.21
C LEU A 85 -8.67 -16.20 10.26
N GLU A 86 -8.89 -17.49 10.02
CA GLU A 86 -9.58 -18.34 10.98
C GLU A 86 -8.75 -18.56 12.25
N ASN A 87 -7.47 -18.88 12.10
CA ASN A 87 -6.61 -19.29 13.20
C ASN A 87 -6.22 -18.15 14.15
N HIS A 88 -5.99 -16.94 13.64
CA HIS A 88 -5.73 -15.79 14.51
C HIS A 88 -6.97 -15.45 15.34
N TYR A 89 -8.16 -15.56 14.74
CA TYR A 89 -9.42 -15.23 15.39
C TYR A 89 -9.73 -16.20 16.53
N GLN A 90 -9.53 -17.50 16.35
CA GLN A 90 -9.68 -18.52 17.40
C GLN A 90 -8.79 -18.26 18.63
N ARG A 91 -7.69 -17.52 18.45
CA ARG A 91 -6.74 -17.17 19.50
C ARG A 91 -7.01 -15.80 20.13
N GLY A 92 -8.02 -15.07 19.64
CA GLY A 92 -8.34 -13.72 20.09
C GLY A 92 -7.36 -12.66 19.61
N ILE A 93 -6.48 -12.99 18.66
CA ILE A 93 -5.48 -12.09 18.09
C ILE A 93 -6.11 -11.35 16.92
N LYS A 94 -5.81 -10.06 16.78
CA LYS A 94 -6.22 -9.20 15.67
C LYS A 94 -5.21 -9.27 14.55
N LEU A 95 -5.67 -9.19 13.30
CA LEU A 95 -4.78 -9.13 12.13
C LEU A 95 -4.96 -7.80 11.41
N ILE A 96 -3.90 -7.02 11.33
CA ILE A 96 -3.83 -5.84 10.48
C ILE A 96 -2.81 -6.04 9.37
N LEU A 97 -3.07 -5.47 8.20
CA LEU A 97 -2.19 -5.55 7.03
C LEU A 97 -1.53 -4.21 6.73
N ASP A 98 -0.38 -4.24 6.06
CA ASP A 98 0.12 -3.05 5.38
C ASP A 98 -0.83 -2.58 4.27
N LEU A 99 -1.03 -1.27 4.14
CA LEU A 99 -1.81 -0.65 3.08
C LEU A 99 -0.93 0.33 2.30
N VAL A 100 -0.46 -0.09 1.13
CA VAL A 100 0.40 0.74 0.25
C VAL A 100 -0.44 1.28 -0.91
N VAL A 101 -0.90 2.51 -0.77
CA VAL A 101 -1.85 3.13 -1.74
C VAL A 101 -1.39 4.49 -2.23
N ASN A 102 -0.14 4.88 -1.94
CA ASN A 102 0.50 6.03 -2.57
C ASN A 102 0.86 5.73 -4.04
N HIS A 103 1.32 4.50 -4.30
CA HIS A 103 1.79 4.01 -5.59
C HIS A 103 1.37 2.55 -5.78
N THR A 104 1.53 2.04 -7.00
CA THR A 104 1.52 0.60 -7.32
C THR A 104 2.83 0.22 -7.98
N SER A 105 3.05 -1.06 -8.26
CA SER A 105 4.08 -1.50 -9.20
C SER A 105 3.82 -0.98 -10.62
N ASP A 106 4.88 -0.78 -11.41
CA ASP A 106 4.80 -0.58 -12.87
C ASP A 106 4.29 -1.82 -13.63
N LYS A 107 4.14 -2.95 -12.93
CA LYS A 107 3.49 -4.17 -13.42
C LYS A 107 2.02 -4.29 -13.02
N HIS A 108 1.49 -3.33 -12.25
CA HIS A 108 0.07 -3.34 -11.91
C HIS A 108 -0.78 -3.18 -13.18
N PRO A 109 -1.87 -3.96 -13.38
CA PRO A 109 -2.72 -3.86 -14.57
C PRO A 109 -3.20 -2.44 -14.87
N TRP A 110 -3.50 -1.67 -13.81
CA TRP A 110 -3.85 -0.25 -13.94
C TRP A 110 -2.74 0.58 -14.61
N PHE A 111 -1.48 0.38 -14.23
CA PHE A 111 -0.38 1.14 -14.82
C PHE A 111 -0.07 0.69 -16.24
N ILE A 112 -0.10 -0.62 -16.48
CA ILE A 112 0.06 -1.18 -17.84
C ILE A 112 -0.98 -0.57 -18.79
N GLU A 113 -2.24 -0.49 -18.36
CA GLU A 113 -3.31 0.14 -19.15
C GLU A 113 -3.13 1.66 -19.27
N SER A 114 -2.75 2.36 -18.20
CA SER A 114 -2.45 3.81 -18.22
C SER A 114 -1.32 4.16 -19.19
N LYS A 115 -0.30 3.30 -19.27
CA LYS A 115 0.89 3.49 -20.10
C LYS A 115 0.68 3.06 -21.57
N SER A 116 -0.41 2.36 -21.86
CA SER A 116 -0.69 1.86 -23.21
C SER A 116 -0.97 2.97 -24.24
N SER A 117 -1.60 4.06 -23.81
CA SER A 117 -1.94 5.23 -24.64
C SER A 117 -2.29 6.44 -23.77
N THR A 118 -2.09 7.65 -24.28
CA THR A 118 -2.57 8.90 -23.66
C THR A 118 -4.09 9.00 -23.61
N ASP A 119 -4.80 8.25 -24.45
CA ASP A 119 -6.28 8.22 -24.48
C ASP A 119 -6.87 7.09 -23.61
N SER A 120 -6.02 6.35 -22.90
CA SER A 120 -6.46 5.25 -22.04
C SER A 120 -7.44 5.72 -20.97
N PRO A 121 -8.53 4.98 -20.68
CA PRO A 121 -9.42 5.29 -19.55
C PRO A 121 -8.70 5.33 -18.21
N LYS A 122 -7.56 4.63 -18.09
CA LYS A 122 -6.70 4.64 -16.90
C LYS A 122 -5.53 5.60 -17.00
N ARG A 123 -5.44 6.44 -18.04
CA ARG A 123 -4.33 7.40 -18.18
C ARG A 123 -4.19 8.25 -16.93
N ASP A 124 -5.30 8.83 -16.49
CA ASP A 124 -5.38 9.71 -15.32
C ASP A 124 -5.43 8.95 -13.98
N TRP A 125 -5.18 7.63 -13.96
CA TRP A 125 -5.01 6.90 -12.70
C TRP A 125 -3.63 7.10 -12.09
N TYR A 126 -2.67 7.58 -12.88
CA TYR A 126 -1.32 7.91 -12.48
C TYR A 126 -1.01 9.34 -12.90
N ILE A 127 0.02 9.90 -12.29
CA ILE A 127 0.43 11.27 -12.57
C ILE A 127 1.35 11.25 -13.78
N CYS A 128 0.86 11.74 -14.92
CA CYS A 128 1.62 11.89 -16.17
C CYS A 128 1.69 13.36 -16.57
N ALA A 129 2.80 13.78 -17.18
CA ALA A 129 2.98 15.15 -17.65
C ALA A 129 3.86 15.21 -18.90
N ASP A 130 3.63 16.23 -19.72
CA ASP A 130 4.47 16.52 -20.88
C ASP A 130 5.90 16.93 -20.45
N PRO A 131 6.91 16.63 -21.28
CA PRO A 131 8.22 17.24 -21.12
C PRO A 131 8.13 18.78 -21.15
N LYS A 132 9.10 19.46 -20.52
CA LYS A 132 9.32 20.90 -20.77
C LYS A 132 9.68 21.12 -22.25
N ALA A 133 9.63 22.37 -22.72
CA ALA A 133 9.90 22.70 -24.13
C ALA A 133 11.29 22.26 -24.63
N ASP A 134 12.26 22.08 -23.73
CA ASP A 134 13.61 21.58 -24.01
C ASP A 134 13.75 20.05 -23.87
N GLY A 135 12.66 19.33 -23.59
CA GLY A 135 12.63 17.88 -23.38
C GLY A 135 12.90 17.44 -21.93
N SER A 136 13.26 18.35 -21.04
CA SER A 136 13.58 18.04 -19.64
C SER A 136 12.34 17.68 -18.81
N GLU A 137 12.58 17.19 -17.59
CA GLU A 137 11.54 16.75 -16.67
C GLU A 137 10.55 17.89 -16.31
N PRO A 138 9.27 17.57 -16.02
CA PRO A 138 8.24 18.56 -15.71
C PRO A 138 8.60 19.51 -14.56
N ASN A 139 9.36 19.02 -13.57
CA ASN A 139 9.98 19.83 -12.53
C ASN A 139 11.27 19.18 -11.98
N ASN A 140 11.97 19.87 -11.09
CA ASN A 140 13.23 19.45 -10.50
C ASN A 140 13.09 18.72 -9.15
N TRP A 141 12.02 17.97 -8.93
CA TRP A 141 11.77 17.31 -7.64
C TRP A 141 12.63 16.05 -7.44
N GLU A 142 13.04 15.82 -6.19
CA GLU A 142 13.89 14.69 -5.78
C GLU A 142 13.03 13.51 -5.30
N SER A 143 13.26 12.32 -5.85
CA SER A 143 12.74 11.06 -5.31
C SER A 143 13.36 10.77 -3.94
N ILE A 144 12.59 10.12 -3.05
CA ILE A 144 13.08 9.63 -1.76
C ILE A 144 14.23 8.62 -1.95
N PHE A 145 14.27 7.91 -3.08
CA PHE A 145 15.34 6.97 -3.44
C PHE A 145 16.46 7.62 -4.28
N ASN A 146 16.53 8.95 -4.28
CA ASN A 146 17.46 9.80 -5.02
C ASN A 146 17.18 9.87 -6.54
N GLY A 147 17.52 11.02 -7.14
CA GLY A 147 17.27 11.30 -8.55
C GLY A 147 15.94 12.02 -8.77
N SER A 148 15.53 12.14 -10.04
CA SER A 148 14.27 12.79 -10.41
C SER A 148 13.06 12.01 -9.89
N THR A 149 11.94 12.69 -9.65
CA THR A 149 10.62 12.06 -9.47
C THR A 149 9.95 11.70 -10.79
N TRP A 150 10.61 11.92 -11.94
CA TRP A 150 10.04 11.72 -13.26
C TRP A 150 10.88 10.78 -14.09
N THR A 151 10.23 9.96 -14.91
CA THR A 151 10.90 9.09 -15.88
C THR A 151 10.11 9.05 -17.17
N PHE A 152 10.84 9.13 -18.27
CA PHE A 152 10.25 9.31 -19.59
C PHE A 152 9.72 7.98 -20.11
N ASP A 153 8.45 7.97 -20.50
CA ASP A 153 7.84 6.88 -21.24
C ASP A 153 7.91 7.13 -22.75
N LYS A 154 8.70 6.31 -23.45
CA LYS A 154 8.85 6.41 -24.90
C LYS A 154 7.57 6.07 -25.67
N ASN A 155 6.65 5.31 -25.09
CA ASN A 155 5.41 4.96 -25.78
C ASN A 155 4.47 6.18 -25.90
N THR A 156 4.28 6.89 -24.79
CA THR A 156 3.38 8.04 -24.73
C THR A 156 4.07 9.40 -24.91
N GLN A 157 5.41 9.42 -24.99
CA GLN A 157 6.23 10.64 -25.10
C GLN A 157 5.99 11.63 -23.93
N GLN A 158 5.62 11.09 -22.77
CA GLN A 158 5.36 11.85 -21.54
C GLN A 158 6.18 11.27 -20.39
N TYR A 159 6.36 12.05 -19.33
CA TYR A 159 6.89 11.55 -18.07
C TYR A 159 5.76 11.01 -17.20
N TYR A 160 6.05 9.99 -16.39
CA TYR A 160 5.21 9.62 -15.24
C TYR A 160 5.96 9.85 -13.94
N PHE A 161 5.20 10.20 -12.90
CA PHE A 161 5.74 10.52 -11.59
C PHE A 161 5.93 9.26 -10.73
N TYR A 162 7.03 9.23 -9.98
CA TYR A 162 7.31 8.28 -8.92
C TYR A 162 8.05 8.99 -7.78
N LEU A 163 7.56 8.84 -6.55
CA LEU A 163 8.24 9.39 -5.37
C LEU A 163 9.33 8.46 -4.84
N PHE A 164 9.20 7.16 -5.08
CA PHE A 164 10.09 6.12 -4.56
C PHE A 164 10.92 5.52 -5.70
N SER A 165 10.81 4.23 -6.00
CA SER A 165 11.43 3.62 -7.18
C SER A 165 10.69 4.04 -8.45
N LYS A 166 11.40 4.09 -9.59
CA LYS A 166 10.79 4.23 -10.92
C LYS A 166 9.80 3.10 -11.25
N LYS A 167 9.87 1.96 -10.53
CA LYS A 167 8.90 0.87 -10.63
C LYS A 167 7.71 1.04 -9.70
N GLN A 168 7.62 2.15 -8.97
CA GLN A 168 6.52 2.53 -8.08
C GLN A 168 5.84 3.81 -8.57
N PRO A 169 5.17 3.81 -9.74
CA PRO A 169 4.43 4.97 -10.21
C PRO A 169 3.32 5.37 -9.24
N ASP A 170 3.27 6.66 -8.90
CA ASP A 170 2.31 7.19 -7.92
C ASP A 170 0.90 7.26 -8.51
N LEU A 171 -0.07 6.82 -7.69
CA LEU A 171 -1.48 6.94 -7.99
C LEU A 171 -1.92 8.41 -7.96
N ASN A 172 -2.76 8.80 -8.90
CA ASN A 172 -3.35 10.13 -8.95
C ASN A 172 -4.58 10.20 -8.02
N TRP A 173 -4.37 10.56 -6.76
CA TRP A 173 -5.45 10.71 -5.78
C TRP A 173 -6.43 11.86 -6.07
N ASN A 174 -6.10 12.79 -6.97
CA ASN A 174 -7.08 13.79 -7.41
C ASN A 174 -8.22 13.13 -8.21
N ASN A 175 -7.96 12.00 -8.88
CA ASN A 175 -8.96 11.25 -9.62
C ASN A 175 -9.91 10.50 -8.66
N PRO A 176 -11.22 10.80 -8.65
CA PRO A 176 -12.18 10.13 -7.77
C PRO A 176 -12.33 8.63 -8.05
N GLU A 177 -12.11 8.17 -9.29
CA GLU A 177 -12.18 6.74 -9.62
C GLU A 177 -11.04 5.95 -8.99
N VAL A 178 -9.85 6.55 -8.88
CA VAL A 178 -8.71 5.96 -8.14
C VAL A 178 -9.06 5.79 -6.67
N ARG A 179 -9.56 6.85 -6.03
CA ARG A 179 -9.95 6.80 -4.60
C ARG A 179 -11.03 5.75 -4.36
N LYS A 180 -12.05 5.72 -5.21
CA LYS A 180 -13.10 4.71 -5.17
C LYS A 180 -12.55 3.29 -5.30
N ALA A 181 -11.69 3.02 -6.27
CA ALA A 181 -11.07 1.70 -6.46
C ALA A 181 -10.23 1.28 -5.24
N VAL A 182 -9.50 2.21 -4.62
CA VAL A 182 -8.76 1.98 -3.37
C VAL A 182 -9.71 1.60 -2.23
N PHE A 183 -10.81 2.34 -2.03
CA PHE A 183 -11.76 2.04 -0.96
C PHE A 183 -12.49 0.71 -1.17
N GLU A 184 -12.86 0.39 -2.41
CA GLU A 184 -13.43 -0.92 -2.77
C GLU A 184 -12.45 -2.05 -2.47
N MET A 185 -11.16 -1.85 -2.73
CA MET A 185 -10.11 -2.81 -2.37
C MET A 185 -9.95 -2.97 -0.86
N MET A 186 -9.92 -1.85 -0.11
CA MET A 186 -9.86 -1.89 1.36
C MET A 186 -11.06 -2.64 1.95
N ASN A 187 -12.27 -2.33 1.47
CA ASN A 187 -13.51 -2.96 1.92
C ASN A 187 -13.53 -4.46 1.62
N TRP A 188 -12.99 -4.89 0.48
CA TRP A 188 -12.85 -6.32 0.16
C TRP A 188 -12.03 -7.08 1.20
N TRP A 189 -10.91 -6.50 1.67
CA TRP A 189 -10.10 -7.11 2.73
C TRP A 189 -10.81 -7.10 4.11
N PHE A 190 -11.51 -6.02 4.45
CA PHE A 190 -12.31 -5.97 5.67
C PHE A 190 -13.47 -6.98 5.68
N GLU A 191 -14.14 -7.15 4.54
CA GLU A 191 -15.19 -8.16 4.33
C GLU A 191 -14.62 -9.57 4.51
N LYS A 192 -13.42 -9.82 3.96
CA LYS A 192 -12.71 -11.09 4.13
C LYS A 192 -12.40 -11.38 5.59
N GLY A 193 -11.84 -10.40 6.29
CA GLY A 193 -11.98 -10.33 7.74
C GLY A 193 -10.81 -9.84 8.57
N ILE A 194 -9.94 -9.02 7.98
CA ILE A 194 -8.91 -8.30 8.73
C ILE A 194 -9.54 -7.31 9.72
N ASP A 195 -8.76 -6.89 10.72
CA ASP A 195 -9.19 -5.98 11.79
C ASP A 195 -8.69 -4.54 11.57
N GLY A 196 -7.89 -4.27 10.54
CA GLY A 196 -7.37 -2.94 10.25
C GLY A 196 -6.21 -2.92 9.27
N PHE A 197 -5.68 -1.71 9.06
CA PHE A 197 -4.51 -1.48 8.23
C PHE A 197 -3.47 -0.63 8.97
N ARG A 198 -2.18 -0.89 8.72
CA ARG A 198 -1.09 0.07 8.89
C ARG A 198 -0.91 0.74 7.53
N VAL A 199 -1.13 2.05 7.44
CA VAL A 199 -1.13 2.76 6.15
C VAL A 199 0.27 3.29 5.83
N ASP A 200 0.89 2.74 4.79
CA ASP A 200 2.24 3.10 4.36
C ASP A 200 2.25 4.38 3.52
N ALA A 201 3.33 5.17 3.66
CA ALA A 201 3.60 6.38 2.88
C ALA A 201 2.40 7.34 2.75
N ILE A 202 1.44 7.29 3.67
CA ILE A 202 0.13 7.91 3.50
C ILE A 202 0.24 9.42 3.36
N THR A 203 1.24 10.03 4.01
CA THR A 203 1.54 11.46 3.96
C THR A 203 1.86 11.97 2.55
N HIS A 204 2.16 11.08 1.60
CA HIS A 204 2.56 11.43 0.25
C HIS A 204 1.44 11.37 -0.78
N ILE A 205 0.23 10.90 -0.44
CA ILE A 205 -0.85 10.77 -1.44
C ILE A 205 -1.21 12.11 -2.10
N LYS A 206 -1.04 13.24 -1.38
CA LYS A 206 -1.30 14.59 -1.87
C LYS A 206 -0.08 15.19 -2.56
N LYS A 207 -0.25 15.52 -3.85
CA LYS A 207 0.71 16.26 -4.66
C LYS A 207 0.03 17.49 -5.26
N THR A 208 0.74 18.62 -5.28
CA THR A 208 0.36 19.79 -6.05
C THR A 208 1.55 20.27 -6.87
N PHE A 209 1.36 20.40 -8.18
CA PHE A 209 2.47 20.74 -9.09
C PHE A 209 2.56 22.25 -9.40
N GLU A 210 1.74 23.07 -8.73
CA GLU A 210 1.60 24.52 -8.98
C GLU A 210 2.90 25.29 -8.77
N ALA A 211 3.74 24.86 -7.83
CA ALA A 211 5.02 25.48 -7.55
C ALA A 211 6.06 25.30 -8.68
N GLY A 212 5.89 24.30 -9.54
CA GLY A 212 6.87 23.94 -10.56
C GLY A 212 8.22 23.54 -9.95
N ASP A 213 9.29 24.19 -10.40
CA ASP A 213 10.64 23.98 -9.87
C ASP A 213 10.82 24.62 -8.50
N LEU A 214 11.48 23.91 -7.58
CA LEU A 214 11.80 24.37 -6.23
C LEU A 214 13.28 24.79 -6.13
N PRO A 215 13.66 25.64 -5.15
CA PRO A 215 15.05 25.99 -4.91
C PRO A 215 15.91 24.76 -4.58
N VAL A 216 16.98 24.54 -5.36
CA VAL A 216 17.89 23.40 -5.19
C VAL A 216 18.98 23.73 -4.15
N PRO A 217 19.19 22.90 -3.11
CA PRO A 217 20.26 23.10 -2.15
C PRO A 217 21.66 23.05 -2.80
N PRO A 218 22.67 23.76 -2.25
CA PRO A 218 24.03 23.69 -2.77
C PRO A 218 24.57 22.24 -2.84
N GLY A 219 25.08 21.85 -4.01
CA GLY A 219 25.61 20.49 -4.24
C GLY A 219 24.56 19.43 -4.57
N LYS A 220 23.29 19.82 -4.76
CA LYS A 220 22.20 18.93 -5.21
C LYS A 220 21.77 19.27 -6.64
N THR A 221 21.10 18.31 -7.28
CA THR A 221 20.47 18.49 -8.60
C THR A 221 18.97 18.71 -8.49
N TYR A 222 18.34 18.15 -7.46
CA TYR A 222 16.90 18.13 -7.26
C TYR A 222 16.52 18.70 -5.88
N ALA A 223 15.24 19.00 -5.68
CA ALA A 223 14.69 19.59 -4.46
C ALA A 223 13.57 18.73 -3.85
N LEU A 224 13.48 18.70 -2.52
CA LEU A 224 12.49 17.90 -1.79
C LEU A 224 11.20 18.70 -1.58
N ASP A 225 10.07 18.09 -1.93
CA ASP A 225 8.74 18.58 -1.60
C ASP A 225 8.10 17.71 -0.51
N THR A 226 7.62 18.33 0.57
CA THR A 226 7.06 17.60 1.73
C THR A 226 5.82 18.29 2.31
N ASN A 227 4.93 17.50 2.93
CA ASN A 227 3.78 17.97 3.72
C ASN A 227 2.78 18.85 2.97
N GLN A 228 2.43 18.45 1.75
CA GLN A 228 1.44 19.16 0.93
C GLN A 228 0.07 19.29 1.64
N PRO A 229 -0.55 20.49 1.63
CA PRO A 229 -1.81 20.73 2.32
C PRO A 229 -2.98 20.02 1.64
N GLY A 230 -4.04 19.74 2.41
CA GLY A 230 -5.30 19.20 1.89
C GLY A 230 -5.43 17.68 1.92
N ILE A 231 -4.39 16.95 2.36
CA ILE A 231 -4.45 15.48 2.53
C ILE A 231 -5.61 15.04 3.45
N GLN A 232 -5.95 15.86 4.46
CA GLN A 232 -6.98 15.55 5.45
C GLN A 232 -8.35 15.25 4.82
N THR A 233 -8.70 15.90 3.71
CA THR A 233 -9.95 15.64 2.99
C THR A 233 -10.02 14.19 2.50
N TRP A 234 -8.93 13.67 1.94
CA TRP A 234 -8.89 12.29 1.45
C TRP A 234 -8.76 11.25 2.56
N LEU A 235 -8.09 11.59 3.67
CA LEU A 235 -8.08 10.72 4.85
C LEU A 235 -9.47 10.63 5.50
N GLN A 236 -10.21 11.73 5.52
CA GLN A 236 -11.58 11.75 6.00
C GLN A 236 -12.49 10.95 5.05
N GLU A 237 -12.34 11.11 3.74
CA GLU A 237 -13.06 10.31 2.73
C GLU A 237 -12.74 8.80 2.85
N MET A 238 -11.47 8.42 3.03
CA MET A 238 -11.04 7.04 3.27
C MET A 238 -11.68 6.46 4.53
N LYS A 239 -11.73 7.25 5.61
CA LYS A 239 -12.38 6.86 6.85
C LYS A 239 -13.87 6.63 6.65
N ASP A 240 -14.55 7.55 5.98
CA ASP A 240 -16.00 7.53 5.81
C ASP A 240 -16.47 6.46 4.82
N ASN A 241 -15.64 6.07 3.85
CA ASN A 241 -15.98 5.05 2.86
C ASN A 241 -15.42 3.66 3.18
N SER A 242 -14.58 3.54 4.20
CA SER A 242 -13.98 2.25 4.59
C SER A 242 -13.76 2.10 6.10
N LEU A 243 -12.76 2.77 6.67
CA LEU A 243 -12.25 2.43 8.03
C LEU A 243 -13.33 2.52 9.13
N SER A 244 -14.27 3.45 9.02
CA SER A 244 -15.34 3.64 10.02
C SER A 244 -16.41 2.55 10.02
N HIS A 245 -16.53 1.77 8.94
CA HIS A 245 -17.53 0.70 8.83
C HIS A 245 -17.18 -0.53 9.68
N TYR A 246 -15.91 -0.67 10.06
CA TYR A 246 -15.34 -1.90 10.61
C TYR A 246 -14.74 -1.75 12.02
N ASP A 247 -15.14 -0.73 12.80
CA ASP A 247 -14.71 -0.53 14.21
C ASP A 247 -15.35 -1.56 15.16
N ARG A 248 -15.03 -2.85 14.99
CA ARG A 248 -15.55 -3.93 15.82
C ARG A 248 -14.41 -4.83 16.25
N TRP A 249 -14.15 -4.87 17.56
CA TRP A 249 -13.63 -6.08 18.19
C TRP A 249 -14.64 -7.19 17.89
N ARG A 250 -14.32 -8.06 16.91
CA ARG A 250 -15.07 -9.29 16.67
C ARG A 250 -14.97 -10.16 17.93
N SER A 251 -15.93 -10.04 18.84
CA SER A 251 -16.12 -11.01 19.93
C SER A 251 -17.37 -11.86 19.76
N GLN A 252 -18.11 -11.62 18.69
CA GLN A 252 -19.34 -12.31 18.38
C GLN A 252 -19.46 -12.51 16.87
N ARG A 253 -18.72 -13.46 16.30
CA ARG A 253 -19.36 -14.36 15.32
C ARG A 253 -20.14 -15.41 16.12
N GLY A 254 -21.23 -14.96 16.73
CA GLY A 254 -22.33 -15.84 17.07
C GLY A 254 -23.09 -16.10 15.78
N ASN A 255 -23.26 -17.37 15.43
CA ASN A 255 -24.10 -17.90 14.35
C ASN A 255 -25.10 -16.89 13.76
N SER A 256 -24.85 -16.42 12.54
CA SER A 256 -25.90 -15.87 11.70
C SER A 256 -25.67 -16.26 10.25
N ARG A 257 -26.22 -17.44 9.94
CA ARG A 257 -26.59 -18.03 8.63
C ARG A 257 -25.46 -18.44 7.70
#